data_AF-A0A821MBN0-F1
#
_entry.id   AF-A0A821MBN0-F1
#
_cell.length_a   1.000
_cell.length_b   1.000
_cell.length_c   1.000
_cell.angle_alpha   90.00
_cell.angle_beta   90.00
_cell.angle_gamma   90.00
#
_symmetry.space_group_name_H-M   'P 1'
#
loop_
_entity.id
_entity.type
_entity.pdbx_description
1 polymer ?
#
loop_
_entity_poly.entity_id
_entity_poly.type
_entity_poly.pdbx_seq_one_letter_code
_entity_poly.pdbx_strand_id
1 'polypeptide(L)'
;MFIIFRNLSVALGIEWAPINVPISRRLQTLAATGWICLVLFSEAVAILLFIKIIYSSYWYLGLLYGVWMLNDIDICHKGGRTIQWVRNWAWWRYYRDYFPIKLVKTVDLEPNRNYLFACFPHGVVCSGAFGAFATNALDFHKVFPGLSCHMITLAGHFLVPIFRELLLAFGTCSSSRESLEYLLDVKRSQGTCVCLIVGGAAEALDSHPGEYKVILTRRKGFIRVAMKSGAPIVPVFSFGETDVFRPPHNPQDSFLRKFQEKVRQVTGISPMFPIGRGLFQYSFGVLPLRSPITTVVGAPLEVEKNLDPTDEDINALHAEFTKRLIDLFETEKPKYLKNHEKISLIIT
;
A
#
# COMPACT_ATOMS: atom_id res chain seq x y z
N MET A 1 -9.58 -5.45 43.24
CA MET A 1 -9.57 -5.44 41.76
C MET A 1 -8.60 -4.40 41.18
N PHE A 2 -8.67 -3.11 41.57
CA PHE A 2 -7.81 -2.05 41.02
C PHE A 2 -6.30 -2.24 41.29
N ILE A 3 -5.92 -2.69 42.50
CA ILE A 3 -4.51 -2.96 42.86
C ILE A 3 -3.92 -4.13 42.05
N ILE A 4 -4.70 -5.20 41.87
CA ILE A 4 -4.29 -6.37 41.06
C ILE A 4 -4.09 -5.95 39.60
N PHE A 5 -5.02 -5.17 39.04
CA PHE A 5 -4.92 -4.64 37.68
C PHE A 5 -3.71 -3.72 37.49
N ARG A 6 -3.43 -2.85 38.47
CA ARG A 6 -2.25 -1.98 38.47
C ARG A 6 -0.95 -2.79 38.55
N ASN A 7 -0.86 -3.75 39.45
CA ASN A 7 0.33 -4.60 39.60
C ASN A 7 0.58 -5.43 38.35
N LEU A 8 -0.47 -5.98 37.73
CA LEU A 8 -0.37 -6.70 36.47
C LEU A 8 0.08 -5.77 35.32
N SER A 9 -0.47 -4.55 35.24
CA SER A 9 -0.06 -3.57 34.23
C SER A 9 1.41 -3.20 34.35
N VAL A 10 1.90 -3.00 35.58
CA VAL A 10 3.32 -2.70 35.84
C VAL A 10 4.21 -3.90 35.51
N ALA A 11 3.81 -5.12 35.91
CA ALA A 11 4.56 -6.34 35.60
C ALA A 11 4.67 -6.61 34.09
N LEU A 12 3.65 -6.23 33.32
CA LEU A 12 3.62 -6.34 31.86
C LEU A 12 4.22 -5.11 31.14
N GLY A 13 4.71 -4.10 31.85
CA GLY A 13 5.26 -2.89 31.26
C GLY A 13 4.25 -2.09 30.42
N ILE A 14 2.96 -2.11 30.80
CA ILE A 14 1.89 -1.43 30.06
C ILE A 14 1.96 0.07 30.33
N GLU A 15 2.21 0.83 29.27
CA GLU A 15 2.15 2.28 29.27
C GLU A 15 0.76 2.72 28.78
N TRP A 16 -0.11 3.08 29.72
CA TRP A 16 -1.48 3.51 29.41
C TRP A 16 -1.52 4.90 28.77
N ALA A 17 -2.43 5.09 27.82
CA ALA A 17 -2.66 6.40 27.23
C ALA A 17 -3.20 7.38 28.29
N PRO A 18 -2.70 8.62 28.37
CA PRO A 18 -3.23 9.62 29.29
C PRO A 18 -4.73 9.90 29.06
N ILE A 19 -5.46 10.22 30.14
CA ILE A 19 -6.89 10.54 30.05
C ILE A 19 -7.10 11.87 29.30
N ASN A 20 -6.18 12.82 29.46
CA ASN A 20 -6.23 14.15 28.86
C ASN A 20 -5.73 14.21 27.40
N VAL A 21 -5.66 13.09 26.68
CA VAL A 21 -5.34 13.09 25.25
C VAL A 21 -6.42 13.86 24.46
N PRO A 22 -6.04 14.87 23.65
CA PRO A 22 -6.99 15.66 22.86
C PRO A 22 -7.89 14.82 21.96
N ILE A 23 -9.12 15.28 21.72
CA ILE A 23 -10.09 14.56 20.87
C ILE A 23 -9.57 14.32 19.45
N SER A 24 -8.81 15.27 18.89
CA SER A 24 -8.17 15.13 17.58
C SER A 24 -7.22 13.92 17.53
N ARG A 25 -6.39 13.75 18.56
CA ARG A 25 -5.49 12.60 18.70
C ARG A 25 -6.28 11.29 18.86
N ARG A 26 -7.42 11.31 19.56
CA ARG A 26 -8.30 10.13 19.69
C ARG A 26 -8.92 9.75 18.34
N LEU A 27 -9.40 10.73 17.56
CA LEU A 27 -9.95 10.51 16.22
C LEU A 27 -8.89 9.99 15.24
N GLN A 28 -7.66 10.51 15.30
CA GLN A 28 -6.53 9.94 14.55
C GLN A 28 -6.28 8.48 14.91
N THR A 29 -6.27 8.16 16.21
CA THR A 29 -6.09 6.79 16.69
C THR A 29 -7.24 5.88 16.22
N LEU A 30 -8.49 6.37 16.29
CA LEU A 30 -9.66 5.66 15.76
C LEU A 30 -9.53 5.43 14.25
N ALA A 31 -9.04 6.43 13.50
CA ALA A 31 -8.87 6.33 12.06
C ALA A 31 -7.84 5.28 11.66
N ALA A 32 -6.67 5.28 12.31
CA ALA A 32 -5.66 4.24 12.13
C ALA A 32 -6.14 2.86 12.59
N THR A 33 -7.00 2.79 13.61
CA THR A 33 -7.64 1.53 14.04
C THR A 33 -8.58 1.00 12.97
N GLY A 34 -9.45 1.84 12.41
CA GLY A 34 -10.33 1.44 11.32
C GLY A 34 -9.56 0.99 10.09
N TRP A 35 -8.45 1.67 9.76
CA TRP A 35 -7.56 1.25 8.68
C TRP A 35 -6.96 -0.13 8.91
N ILE A 36 -6.34 -0.39 10.06
CA ILE A 36 -5.70 -1.69 10.28
C ILE A 36 -6.73 -2.81 10.42
N CYS A 37 -7.92 -2.53 10.98
CA CYS A 37 -9.03 -3.47 10.98
C CYS A 37 -9.55 -3.76 9.57
N LEU A 38 -9.58 -2.75 8.70
CA LEU A 38 -9.91 -2.94 7.28
C LEU A 38 -8.92 -3.90 6.65
N VAL A 39 -7.62 -3.68 6.80
CA VAL A 39 -6.59 -4.54 6.19
C VAL A 39 -6.62 -5.97 6.74
N LEU A 40 -6.75 -6.15 8.05
CA LEU A 40 -6.58 -7.47 8.69
C LEU A 40 -7.84 -8.33 8.75
N PHE A 41 -9.02 -7.72 8.90
CA PHE A 41 -10.23 -8.46 9.27
C PHE A 41 -11.40 -8.27 8.32
N SER A 42 -11.40 -7.24 7.48
CA SER A 42 -12.60 -6.90 6.71
C SER A 42 -13.00 -7.93 5.68
N GLU A 43 -12.05 -8.67 5.08
CA GLU A 43 -12.38 -9.75 4.14
C GLU A 43 -13.14 -10.88 4.83
N ALA A 44 -12.64 -11.34 5.98
CA ALA A 44 -13.29 -12.38 6.77
C ALA A 44 -14.69 -11.93 7.21
N VAL A 45 -14.81 -10.68 7.68
CA VAL A 45 -16.10 -10.09 8.05
C VAL A 45 -17.04 -10.03 6.85
N ALA A 46 -16.55 -9.60 5.68
CA ALA A 46 -17.35 -9.46 4.47
C ALA A 46 -17.84 -10.82 3.95
N ILE A 47 -17.00 -11.86 3.99
CA ILE A 47 -17.38 -13.24 3.68
C ILE A 47 -18.47 -13.73 4.63
N LEU A 48 -18.28 -13.55 5.94
CA LEU A 48 -19.28 -13.95 6.94
C LEU A 48 -20.61 -13.20 6.77
N LEU A 49 -20.57 -11.91 6.43
CA LEU A 49 -21.77 -11.12 6.14
C LEU A 49 -22.48 -11.63 4.90
N PHE A 50 -21.75 -11.92 3.82
CA PHE A 50 -22.33 -12.46 2.60
C PHE A 50 -22.97 -13.83 2.81
N ILE A 51 -22.28 -14.73 3.52
CA ILE A 51 -22.82 -16.04 3.93
C ILE A 51 -24.10 -15.82 4.76
N LYS A 52 -24.07 -14.93 5.74
CA LYS A 52 -25.24 -14.64 6.59
C LYS A 52 -26.43 -14.14 5.77
N ILE A 53 -26.22 -13.33 4.73
CA ILE A 53 -27.29 -12.89 3.82
C ILE A 53 -27.89 -14.10 3.09
N ILE A 54 -27.04 -14.97 2.53
CA ILE A 54 -27.48 -16.19 1.81
C ILE A 54 -28.29 -17.13 2.71
N TYR A 55 -27.92 -17.29 3.99
CA TYR A 55 -28.62 -18.16 4.93
C TYR A 55 -29.78 -17.46 5.69
N SER A 56 -30.16 -16.26 5.29
CA SER A 56 -31.26 -15.51 5.90
C SER A 56 -32.52 -15.49 5.03
N SER A 57 -33.60 -14.88 5.54
CA SER A 57 -34.78 -14.56 4.74
C SER A 57 -34.49 -13.61 3.55
N TYR A 58 -33.30 -13.00 3.51
CA TYR A 58 -32.84 -12.10 2.44
C TYR A 58 -31.92 -12.80 1.41
N TRP A 59 -31.92 -14.13 1.33
CA TRP A 59 -31.04 -14.90 0.43
C TRP A 59 -31.09 -14.43 -1.04
N TYR A 60 -32.25 -13.96 -1.51
CA TYR A 60 -32.43 -13.46 -2.88
C TYR A 60 -31.56 -12.23 -3.15
N LEU A 61 -31.31 -11.36 -2.16
CA LEU A 61 -30.38 -10.24 -2.31
C LEU A 61 -28.93 -10.72 -2.48
N GLY A 62 -28.55 -11.75 -1.71
CA GLY A 62 -27.24 -12.40 -1.83
C GLY A 62 -27.04 -13.02 -3.21
N LEU A 63 -28.06 -13.71 -3.72
CA LEU A 63 -28.03 -14.30 -5.08
C LEU A 63 -27.94 -13.21 -6.16
N LEU A 64 -28.79 -12.17 -6.09
CA LEU A 64 -28.76 -11.06 -7.05
C LEU A 64 -27.40 -10.36 -7.06
N TYR A 65 -26.84 -10.06 -5.88
CA TYR A 65 -25.49 -9.50 -5.76
C TYR A 65 -24.43 -10.44 -6.34
N GLY A 66 -24.49 -11.74 -6.05
CA GLY A 66 -23.55 -12.73 -6.56
C GLY A 66 -23.56 -12.82 -8.09
N VAL A 67 -24.76 -12.86 -8.70
CA VAL A 67 -24.91 -12.85 -10.17
C VAL A 67 -24.35 -11.56 -10.77
N TRP A 68 -24.66 -10.41 -10.18
CA TRP A 68 -24.11 -9.14 -10.63
C TRP A 68 -22.58 -9.10 -10.52
N MET A 69 -22.03 -9.57 -9.39
CA MET A 69 -20.59 -9.63 -9.14
C MET A 69 -19.87 -10.53 -10.15
N LEU A 70 -20.44 -11.67 -10.52
CA LEU A 70 -19.87 -12.56 -11.54
C LEU A 70 -19.79 -11.88 -12.92
N ASN A 71 -20.80 -11.09 -13.28
CA ASN A 71 -20.81 -10.31 -14.53
C ASN A 71 -19.86 -9.10 -14.48
N ASP A 72 -19.52 -8.61 -13.29
CA ASP A 72 -18.67 -7.44 -13.03
C ASP A 72 -17.24 -7.82 -12.62
N ILE A 73 -16.87 -9.10 -12.65
CA ILE A 73 -15.64 -9.60 -12.01
C ILE A 73 -14.37 -8.97 -12.59
N ASP A 74 -14.37 -8.74 -13.90
CA ASP A 74 -13.24 -8.16 -14.65
C ASP A 74 -13.06 -6.65 -14.44
N ILE A 75 -13.98 -5.96 -13.75
CA ILE A 75 -13.90 -4.51 -13.59
C ILE A 75 -12.58 -4.07 -12.94
N CYS A 76 -12.00 -4.93 -12.08
CA CYS A 76 -10.71 -4.67 -11.44
C CYS A 76 -9.53 -4.69 -12.41
N HIS A 77 -9.70 -5.23 -13.61
CA HIS A 77 -8.74 -5.19 -14.73
C HIS A 77 -9.02 -4.07 -15.73
N LYS A 78 -10.16 -3.38 -15.60
CA LYS A 78 -10.68 -2.42 -16.58
C LYS A 78 -10.89 -1.02 -15.97
N GLY A 79 -10.05 -0.64 -15.02
CA GLY A 79 -10.03 0.71 -14.41
C GLY A 79 -10.80 0.86 -13.09
N GLY A 80 -11.46 -0.20 -12.60
CA GLY A 80 -12.17 -0.17 -11.33
C GLY A 80 -13.42 0.73 -11.34
N ARG A 81 -13.88 1.16 -10.15
CA ARG A 81 -15.08 2.01 -9.99
C ARG A 81 -14.84 3.10 -8.95
N THR A 82 -13.99 4.06 -9.29
CA THR A 82 -13.60 5.13 -8.36
C THR A 82 -14.82 5.96 -7.91
N ILE A 83 -15.04 6.04 -6.60
CA ILE A 83 -16.07 6.90 -6.00
C ILE A 83 -15.38 8.01 -5.23
N GLN A 84 -15.42 9.23 -5.77
CA GLN A 84 -14.74 10.38 -5.16
C GLN A 84 -15.25 10.68 -3.75
N TRP A 85 -16.53 10.44 -3.45
CA TRP A 85 -17.05 10.59 -2.10
C TRP A 85 -16.31 9.70 -1.08
N VAL A 86 -16.01 8.44 -1.44
CA VAL A 86 -15.26 7.50 -0.58
C VAL A 86 -13.82 7.97 -0.39
N ARG A 87 -13.14 8.39 -1.47
CA ARG A 87 -11.76 8.92 -1.39
C ARG A 87 -11.66 10.23 -0.61
N ASN A 88 -12.76 10.98 -0.49
CA ASN A 88 -12.85 12.26 0.23
C ASN A 88 -13.42 12.15 1.65
N TRP A 89 -13.65 10.94 2.18
CA TRP A 89 -14.14 10.80 3.56
C TRP A 89 -13.23 11.53 4.55
N ALA A 90 -13.84 12.24 5.51
CA ALA A 90 -13.11 12.97 6.54
C ALA A 90 -12.17 12.06 7.36
N TRP A 91 -12.48 10.76 7.42
CA TRP A 91 -11.67 9.71 8.02
C TRP A 91 -10.21 9.74 7.54
N TRP A 92 -9.97 9.99 6.25
CA TRP A 92 -8.63 9.94 5.68
C TRP A 92 -7.74 11.11 6.12
N ARG A 93 -8.32 12.24 6.52
CA ARG A 93 -7.57 13.35 7.13
C ARG A 93 -7.02 12.97 8.50
N TYR A 94 -7.84 12.30 9.32
CA TYR A 94 -7.40 11.77 10.60
C TYR A 94 -6.37 10.64 10.44
N TYR A 95 -6.53 9.79 9.43
CA TYR A 95 -5.55 8.77 9.08
C TYR A 95 -4.19 9.39 8.70
N ARG A 96 -4.19 10.37 7.79
CA ARG A 96 -3.00 11.14 7.43
C ARG A 96 -2.33 11.75 8.65
N ASP A 97 -3.10 12.40 9.51
CA ASP A 97 -2.58 13.09 10.70
C ASP A 97 -2.18 12.14 11.84
N TYR A 98 -2.52 10.85 11.75
CA TYR A 98 -2.01 9.83 12.67
C TYR A 98 -0.53 9.54 12.42
N PHE A 99 -0.16 9.43 11.15
CA PHE A 99 1.18 9.13 10.62
C PHE A 99 1.93 10.36 10.07
N PRO A 100 1.47 11.58 10.34
CA PRO A 100 1.82 12.77 9.55
C PRO A 100 2.20 12.53 8.08
N ILE A 101 1.35 11.88 7.28
CA ILE A 101 1.68 11.50 5.89
C ILE A 101 1.90 12.76 5.04
N LYS A 102 2.93 12.75 4.20
CA LYS A 102 3.22 13.79 3.20
C LYS A 102 3.43 13.18 1.82
N LEU A 103 3.02 13.91 0.79
CA LEU A 103 3.29 13.59 -0.61
C LEU A 103 4.11 14.73 -1.21
N VAL A 104 5.28 14.40 -1.75
CA VAL A 104 6.23 15.35 -2.33
C VAL A 104 6.57 14.92 -3.75
N LYS A 105 6.67 15.87 -4.68
CA LYS A 105 7.18 15.63 -6.03
C LYS A 105 8.52 16.33 -6.20
N THR A 106 9.46 15.71 -6.91
CA THR A 106 10.75 16.34 -7.24
C THR A 106 10.67 17.17 -8.52
N VAL A 107 9.73 16.87 -9.40
CA VAL A 107 9.47 17.56 -10.67
C VAL A 107 7.97 17.62 -10.95
N ASP A 108 7.55 18.53 -11.82
CA ASP A 108 6.21 18.50 -12.40
C ASP A 108 6.09 17.35 -13.40
N LEU A 109 4.91 16.72 -13.42
CA LEU A 109 4.54 15.70 -14.40
C LEU A 109 3.52 16.29 -15.37
N GLU A 110 3.60 15.86 -16.63
CA GLU A 110 2.70 16.36 -17.66
C GLU A 110 1.27 15.79 -17.45
N PRO A 111 0.23 16.63 -17.43
CA PRO A 111 -1.13 16.22 -17.04
C PRO A 111 -1.79 15.24 -18.02
N ASN A 112 -1.32 15.16 -19.27
CA ASN A 112 -1.95 14.37 -20.33
C ASN A 112 -1.19 13.06 -20.63
N ARG A 113 -0.25 12.67 -19.78
CA ARG A 113 0.55 11.45 -19.94
C ARG A 113 0.18 10.41 -18.90
N ASN A 114 0.28 9.13 -19.28
CA ASN A 114 0.10 8.03 -18.35
C ASN A 114 1.46 7.63 -17.78
N TYR A 115 1.52 7.38 -16.47
CA TYR A 115 2.75 7.09 -15.75
C TYR A 115 2.63 5.80 -14.96
N LEU A 116 3.69 4.99 -14.96
CA LEU A 116 3.83 3.86 -14.05
C LEU A 116 4.65 4.30 -12.83
N PHE A 117 3.98 4.53 -11.70
CA PHE A 117 4.64 4.83 -10.44
C PHE A 117 5.11 3.52 -9.81
N ALA A 118 6.43 3.31 -9.79
CA ALA A 118 7.06 2.17 -9.16
C ALA A 118 7.36 2.52 -7.69
N CYS A 119 6.47 2.06 -6.80
CA CYS A 119 6.35 2.48 -5.41
C CYS A 119 7.14 1.53 -4.47
N PHE A 120 7.96 2.10 -3.57
CA PHE A 120 8.79 1.39 -2.58
C PHE A 120 8.83 2.14 -1.23
N PRO A 121 9.17 1.47 -0.12
CA PRO A 121 8.94 0.04 0.09
C PRO A 121 7.43 -0.25 0.26
N HIS A 122 7.04 -1.52 0.20
CA HIS A 122 5.72 -1.99 0.58
C HIS A 122 5.47 -1.74 2.08
N GLY A 123 6.51 -1.89 2.91
CA GLY A 123 6.35 -1.95 4.36
C GLY A 123 5.38 -3.06 4.75
N VAL A 124 4.86 -3.01 5.97
CA VAL A 124 3.90 -4.01 6.46
C VAL A 124 2.56 -3.87 5.72
N VAL A 125 1.99 -2.67 5.59
CA VAL A 125 0.66 -2.48 4.96
C VAL A 125 0.56 -1.28 4.00
N CYS A 126 1.66 -0.81 3.43
CA CYS A 126 1.69 0.29 2.44
C CYS A 126 0.95 1.56 2.90
N SER A 127 1.09 1.99 4.15
CA SER A 127 0.31 3.07 4.76
C SER A 127 0.49 4.40 4.03
N GLY A 128 1.73 4.75 3.68
CA GLY A 128 2.07 5.93 2.90
C GLY A 128 1.45 5.92 1.52
N ALA A 129 1.67 4.83 0.76
CA ALA A 129 1.11 4.68 -0.59
C ALA A 129 -0.43 4.68 -0.60
N PHE A 130 -1.08 4.03 0.37
CA PHE A 130 -2.53 4.08 0.51
C PHE A 130 -3.02 5.52 0.77
N GLY A 131 -2.43 6.20 1.74
CA GLY A 131 -2.76 7.59 2.06
C GLY A 131 -2.54 8.53 0.86
N ALA A 132 -1.47 8.33 0.10
CA ALA A 132 -1.09 9.18 -1.02
C ALA A 132 -1.87 8.93 -2.31
N PHE A 133 -2.18 7.68 -2.64
CA PHE A 133 -2.63 7.29 -3.97
C PHE A 133 -4.04 6.69 -4.01
N ALA A 134 -4.52 6.09 -2.91
CA ALA A 134 -5.86 5.51 -2.84
C ALA A 134 -6.91 6.45 -2.20
N THR A 135 -6.46 7.52 -1.53
CA THR A 135 -7.35 8.52 -0.90
C THR A 135 -7.04 9.93 -1.42
N ASN A 136 -7.89 10.90 -1.07
CA ASN A 136 -7.63 12.32 -1.36
C ASN A 136 -7.12 13.10 -0.13
N ALA A 137 -6.63 12.42 0.92
CA ALA A 137 -6.18 13.08 2.15
C ALA A 137 -5.01 14.04 1.96
N LEU A 138 -4.21 13.81 0.92
CA LEU A 138 -3.04 14.60 0.54
C LEU A 138 -3.29 15.53 -0.64
N ASP A 139 -4.55 15.72 -1.04
CA ASP A 139 -4.92 16.55 -2.19
C ASP A 139 -4.09 16.20 -3.45
N PHE A 140 -4.03 14.91 -3.83
CA PHE A 140 -3.23 14.43 -4.96
C PHE A 140 -3.41 15.28 -6.22
N HIS A 141 -4.65 15.66 -6.55
CA HIS A 141 -5.00 16.50 -7.71
C HIS A 141 -4.40 17.93 -7.67
N LYS A 142 -4.01 18.44 -6.50
CA LYS A 142 -3.27 19.71 -6.37
C LYS A 142 -1.77 19.50 -6.55
N VAL A 143 -1.24 18.38 -6.07
CA VAL A 143 0.17 18.03 -6.23
C VAL A 143 0.47 17.66 -7.69
N PHE A 144 -0.43 16.92 -8.34
CA PHE A 144 -0.35 16.52 -9.74
C PHE A 144 -1.63 16.92 -10.48
N PRO A 145 -1.76 18.19 -10.88
CA PRO A 145 -2.91 18.66 -11.64
C PRO A 145 -3.11 17.86 -12.92
N GLY A 146 -4.36 17.54 -13.24
CA GLY A 146 -4.73 16.74 -14.42
C GLY A 146 -4.48 15.24 -14.29
N LEU A 147 -3.75 14.78 -13.26
CA LEU A 147 -3.51 13.35 -13.04
C LEU A 147 -4.55 12.73 -12.10
N SER A 148 -4.95 11.52 -12.44
CA SER A 148 -5.71 10.60 -11.59
C SER A 148 -4.82 9.43 -11.18
N CYS A 149 -5.09 8.78 -10.05
CA CYS A 149 -4.26 7.68 -9.58
C CYS A 149 -5.05 6.44 -9.19
N HIS A 150 -4.59 5.30 -9.72
CA HIS A 150 -5.04 3.96 -9.39
C HIS A 150 -3.93 3.22 -8.65
N MET A 151 -4.20 2.88 -7.38
CA MET A 151 -3.31 2.03 -6.60
C MET A 151 -3.57 0.56 -6.96
N ILE A 152 -2.49 -0.20 -7.11
CA ILE A 152 -2.54 -1.58 -7.57
C ILE A 152 -2.41 -2.55 -6.40
N THR A 153 -3.31 -3.54 -6.33
CA THR A 153 -3.35 -4.53 -5.25
C THR A 153 -3.65 -5.95 -5.76
N LEU A 154 -3.54 -6.94 -4.89
CA LEU A 154 -3.73 -8.35 -5.21
C LEU A 154 -5.11 -8.62 -5.81
N ALA A 155 -5.16 -9.33 -6.95
CA ALA A 155 -6.39 -9.66 -7.67
C ALA A 155 -7.42 -10.41 -6.80
N GLY A 156 -6.95 -11.27 -5.89
CA GLY A 156 -7.80 -12.07 -5.01
C GLY A 156 -8.74 -11.25 -4.14
N HIS A 157 -8.35 -10.03 -3.75
CA HIS A 157 -9.21 -9.14 -2.97
C HIS A 157 -10.51 -8.76 -3.70
N PHE A 158 -10.48 -8.72 -5.04
CA PHE A 158 -11.66 -8.39 -5.86
C PHE A 158 -12.64 -9.56 -6.02
N LEU A 159 -12.27 -10.75 -5.53
CA LEU A 159 -13.13 -11.93 -5.47
C LEU A 159 -13.89 -12.04 -4.14
N VAL A 160 -13.63 -11.13 -3.19
CA VAL A 160 -14.30 -11.12 -1.89
C VAL A 160 -15.58 -10.27 -1.96
N PRO A 161 -16.78 -10.87 -1.81
CA PRO A 161 -18.05 -10.15 -1.80
C PRO A 161 -18.05 -8.98 -0.81
N ILE A 162 -18.70 -7.86 -1.15
CA ILE A 162 -18.81 -6.63 -0.34
C ILE A 162 -17.48 -5.90 -0.16
N PHE A 163 -16.39 -6.58 0.22
CA PHE A 163 -15.07 -5.98 0.37
C PHE A 163 -14.55 -5.40 -0.95
N ARG A 164 -14.73 -6.13 -2.06
CA ARG A 164 -14.35 -5.65 -3.40
C ARG A 164 -14.94 -4.29 -3.74
N GLU A 165 -16.16 -3.98 -3.29
CA GLU A 165 -16.83 -2.72 -3.61
C GLU A 165 -16.12 -1.53 -2.99
N LEU A 166 -15.59 -1.70 -1.78
CA LEU A 166 -14.81 -0.66 -1.12
C LEU A 166 -13.46 -0.44 -1.82
N LEU A 167 -12.79 -1.51 -2.24
CA LEU A 167 -11.56 -1.42 -3.02
C LEU A 167 -11.79 -0.71 -4.36
N LEU A 168 -12.81 -1.13 -5.10
CA LEU A 168 -13.20 -0.49 -6.35
C LEU A 168 -13.54 0.99 -6.14
N ALA A 169 -14.24 1.32 -5.05
CA ALA A 169 -14.58 2.71 -4.68
C ALA A 169 -13.35 3.57 -4.38
N PHE A 170 -12.27 3.01 -3.83
CA PHE A 170 -10.98 3.70 -3.72
C PHE A 170 -10.32 3.94 -5.10
N GLY A 171 -10.81 3.30 -6.15
CA GLY A 171 -10.18 3.30 -7.47
C GLY A 171 -8.99 2.36 -7.54
N THR A 172 -8.92 1.34 -6.67
CA THR A 172 -7.85 0.35 -6.78
C THR A 172 -8.14 -0.63 -7.91
N CYS A 173 -7.07 -1.13 -8.52
CA CYS A 173 -7.15 -2.10 -9.61
C CYS A 173 -6.24 -3.30 -9.30
N SER A 174 -6.45 -4.38 -10.05
CA SER A 174 -5.69 -5.61 -9.91
C SER A 174 -4.24 -5.45 -10.34
N SER A 175 -3.34 -6.19 -9.70
CA SER A 175 -1.91 -6.28 -10.05
C SER A 175 -1.62 -7.17 -11.26
N SER A 176 -2.64 -7.53 -12.04
CA SER A 176 -2.45 -8.29 -13.27
C SER A 176 -1.81 -7.42 -14.37
N ARG A 177 -1.10 -8.08 -15.29
CA ARG A 177 -0.56 -7.43 -16.48
C ARG A 177 -1.64 -6.75 -17.31
N GLU A 178 -2.78 -7.42 -17.51
CA GLU A 178 -3.94 -6.89 -18.23
C GLU A 178 -4.41 -5.55 -17.65
N SER A 179 -4.53 -5.47 -16.32
CA SER A 179 -4.95 -4.25 -15.62
C SER A 179 -3.98 -3.09 -15.85
N LEU A 180 -2.68 -3.36 -15.73
CA LEU A 180 -1.65 -2.35 -15.94
C LEU A 180 -1.62 -1.88 -17.40
N GLU A 181 -1.68 -2.80 -18.37
CA GLU A 181 -1.73 -2.48 -19.79
C GLU A 181 -3.01 -1.70 -20.17
N TYR A 182 -4.16 -2.05 -19.56
CA TYR A 182 -5.42 -1.32 -19.75
C TYR A 182 -5.32 0.13 -19.25
N LEU A 183 -4.81 0.33 -18.03
CA LEU A 183 -4.68 1.65 -17.42
C LEU A 183 -3.64 2.54 -18.11
N LEU A 184 -2.56 1.94 -18.63
CA LEU A 184 -1.49 2.66 -19.31
C LEU A 184 -1.75 2.90 -20.81
N ASP A 185 -2.81 2.32 -21.38
CA ASP A 185 -3.18 2.55 -22.77
C ASP A 185 -3.65 3.99 -23.01
N VAL A 186 -2.80 4.78 -23.68
CA VAL A 186 -3.06 6.19 -24.03
C VAL A 186 -4.31 6.38 -24.90
N LYS A 187 -4.77 5.34 -25.60
CA LYS A 187 -6.01 5.40 -26.39
C LYS A 187 -7.26 5.33 -25.52
N ARG A 188 -7.14 4.84 -24.29
CA ARG A 188 -8.25 4.64 -23.34
C ARG A 188 -8.34 5.75 -22.31
N SER A 189 -7.19 6.14 -21.76
CA SER A 189 -7.10 7.19 -20.76
C SER A 189 -5.85 8.02 -20.95
N GLN A 190 -5.93 9.28 -20.54
CA GLN A 190 -4.80 10.20 -20.45
C GLN A 190 -4.79 10.78 -19.03
N GLY A 191 -3.59 11.09 -18.54
CA GLY A 191 -3.43 11.59 -17.17
C GLY A 191 -3.63 10.50 -16.10
N THR A 192 -3.30 9.25 -16.40
CA THR A 192 -3.44 8.13 -15.45
C THR A 192 -2.10 7.76 -14.82
N CYS A 193 -2.01 7.84 -13.49
CA CYS A 193 -0.91 7.30 -12.70
C CYS A 193 -1.27 5.93 -12.14
N VAL A 194 -0.48 4.92 -12.47
CA VAL A 194 -0.63 3.57 -11.94
C VAL A 194 0.41 3.34 -10.86
N CYS A 195 0.04 3.35 -9.56
CA CYS A 195 0.99 3.07 -8.47
C CYS A 195 1.05 1.58 -8.18
N LEU A 196 2.17 0.97 -8.55
CA LEU A 196 2.49 -0.42 -8.34
C LEU A 196 3.53 -0.55 -7.23
N ILE A 197 3.19 -1.30 -6.17
CA ILE A 197 4.16 -1.69 -5.15
C ILE A 197 4.99 -2.86 -5.67
N VAL A 198 6.18 -2.58 -6.21
CA VAL A 198 6.95 -3.53 -7.03
C VAL A 198 7.42 -4.76 -6.25
N GLY A 199 7.89 -4.56 -5.02
CA GLY A 199 8.29 -5.67 -4.14
C GLY A 199 7.14 -6.60 -3.77
N GLY A 200 5.91 -6.05 -3.73
CA GLY A 200 4.68 -6.74 -3.38
C GLY A 200 4.72 -7.34 -1.98
N ALA A 201 3.85 -8.31 -1.73
CA ALA A 201 3.73 -8.96 -0.41
C ALA A 201 5.06 -9.56 0.10
N ALA A 202 5.95 -9.99 -0.80
CA ALA A 202 7.26 -10.56 -0.42
C ALA A 202 8.17 -9.54 0.26
N GLU A 203 8.03 -8.24 -0.04
CA GLU A 203 8.84 -7.19 0.57
C GLU A 203 8.35 -6.84 1.97
N ALA A 204 7.04 -6.98 2.23
CA ALA A 204 6.46 -6.74 3.55
C ALA A 204 7.05 -7.63 4.66
N LEU A 205 7.55 -8.79 4.23
CA LEU A 205 8.21 -9.79 5.03
C LEU A 205 9.61 -9.35 5.52
N ASP A 206 10.25 -8.41 4.82
CA ASP A 206 11.54 -7.81 5.17
C ASP A 206 11.39 -6.41 5.81
N SER A 207 10.17 -5.98 6.12
CA SER A 207 9.89 -4.66 6.69
C SER A 207 10.24 -4.60 8.18
N HIS A 208 11.42 -4.10 8.52
CA HIS A 208 11.86 -3.85 9.89
C HIS A 208 12.20 -2.38 10.13
N PRO A 209 11.94 -1.83 11.34
CA PRO A 209 12.25 -0.45 11.66
C PRO A 209 13.70 -0.08 11.38
N GLY A 210 13.92 1.08 10.76
CA GLY A 210 15.25 1.57 10.38
C GLY A 210 15.94 0.82 9.23
N GLU A 211 15.35 -0.28 8.74
CA GLU A 211 15.87 -1.03 7.59
C GLU A 211 15.14 -0.60 6.31
N TYR A 212 15.91 -0.41 5.24
CA TYR A 212 15.40 -0.07 3.90
C TYR A 212 15.82 -1.15 2.94
N LYS A 213 15.10 -2.27 2.97
CA LYS A 213 15.32 -3.41 2.08
C LYS A 213 14.16 -3.53 1.10
N VAL A 214 14.48 -3.53 -0.18
CA VAL A 214 13.49 -3.63 -1.27
C VAL A 214 13.78 -4.83 -2.17
N ILE A 215 12.72 -5.45 -2.69
CA ILE A 215 12.80 -6.56 -3.65
C ILE A 215 12.62 -5.98 -5.05
N LEU A 216 13.73 -5.83 -5.78
CA LEU A 216 13.76 -5.24 -7.12
C LEU A 216 14.59 -6.05 -8.11
N THR A 217 15.68 -6.71 -7.71
CA THR A 217 16.66 -7.36 -8.60
C THR A 217 16.00 -8.31 -9.60
N ARG A 218 15.05 -9.12 -9.11
CA ARG A 218 14.29 -10.09 -9.92
C ARG A 218 12.95 -9.58 -10.45
N ARG A 219 12.53 -8.37 -10.08
CA ARG A 219 11.22 -7.80 -10.45
C ARG A 219 11.33 -7.05 -11.76
N LYS A 220 11.21 -7.75 -12.89
CA LYS A 220 11.32 -7.14 -14.23
C LYS A 220 9.99 -6.98 -14.98
N GLY A 221 8.90 -7.48 -14.40
CA GLY A 221 7.57 -7.44 -15.02
C GLY A 221 7.05 -6.02 -15.28
N PHE A 222 7.29 -5.09 -14.35
CA PHE A 222 6.84 -3.70 -14.48
C PHE A 222 7.59 -2.96 -15.60
N ILE A 223 8.88 -3.26 -15.79
CA ILE A 223 9.69 -2.76 -16.92
C ILE A 223 9.08 -3.25 -18.24
N ARG A 224 8.77 -4.55 -18.34
CA ARG A 224 8.15 -5.13 -19.54
C ARG A 224 6.81 -4.47 -19.88
N VAL A 225 5.99 -4.17 -18.87
CA VAL A 225 4.71 -3.45 -19.03
C VAL A 225 4.93 -2.00 -19.48
N ALA A 226 5.88 -1.28 -18.88
CA ALA A 226 6.21 0.08 -19.27
C ALA A 226 6.70 0.15 -20.73
N MET A 227 7.58 -0.78 -21.14
CA MET A 227 8.06 -0.86 -22.53
C MET A 227 6.92 -1.12 -23.52
N LYS A 228 6.02 -2.07 -23.21
CA LYS A 228 4.89 -2.37 -24.11
C LYS A 228 3.89 -1.22 -24.20
N SER A 229 3.72 -0.43 -23.16
CA SER A 229 2.83 0.74 -23.16
C SER A 229 3.48 2.00 -23.72
N GLY A 230 4.80 2.17 -23.55
CA GLY A 230 5.52 3.43 -23.74
C GLY A 230 5.32 4.41 -22.58
N ALA A 231 4.79 3.96 -21.45
CA ALA A 231 4.56 4.82 -20.29
C ALA A 231 5.87 5.05 -19.53
N PRO A 232 6.21 6.31 -19.17
CA PRO A 232 7.38 6.58 -18.33
C PRO A 232 7.24 5.93 -16.95
N ILE A 233 8.36 5.46 -16.43
CA ILE A 233 8.43 4.84 -15.10
C ILE A 233 8.92 5.89 -14.10
N VAL A 234 8.17 6.09 -13.03
CA VAL A 234 8.51 7.07 -12.00
C VAL A 234 8.92 6.33 -10.73
N PRO A 235 10.17 6.48 -10.24
CA PRO A 235 10.55 5.94 -8.94
C PRO A 235 9.81 6.70 -7.84
N VAL A 236 9.14 5.98 -6.95
CA VAL A 236 8.43 6.55 -5.80
C VAL A 236 8.91 5.88 -4.53
N PHE A 237 9.32 6.66 -3.54
CA PHE A 237 9.88 6.15 -2.29
C PHE A 237 9.16 6.71 -1.05
N SER A 238 8.76 5.86 -0.11
CA SER A 238 8.07 6.22 1.14
C SER A 238 9.01 6.07 2.34
N PHE A 239 9.58 7.18 2.79
CA PHE A 239 10.43 7.24 3.98
C PHE A 239 9.60 7.14 5.26
N GLY A 240 10.07 6.35 6.24
CA GLY A 240 9.37 6.10 7.51
C GLY A 240 8.30 4.99 7.47
N GLU A 241 8.03 4.43 6.29
CA GLU A 241 7.05 3.35 6.10
C GLU A 241 7.38 2.10 6.93
N THR A 242 8.67 1.75 7.07
CA THR A 242 9.11 0.56 7.82
C THR A 242 9.05 0.74 9.34
N ASP A 243 8.90 1.97 9.83
CA ASP A 243 8.90 2.31 11.25
C ASP A 243 7.50 2.24 11.89
N VAL A 244 6.45 2.02 11.08
CA VAL A 244 5.05 2.00 11.56
C VAL A 244 4.67 0.71 12.28
N PHE A 245 5.49 -0.34 12.17
CA PHE A 245 5.34 -1.60 12.90
C PHE A 245 6.70 -2.19 13.24
N ARG A 246 6.73 -3.10 14.22
CA ARG A 246 7.92 -3.82 14.69
C ARG A 246 7.68 -5.32 14.64
N PRO A 247 7.51 -5.93 13.45
CA PRO A 247 7.25 -7.35 13.36
C PRO A 247 8.36 -8.18 14.04
N PRO A 248 8.07 -9.41 14.48
CA PRO A 248 9.08 -10.29 15.05
C PRO A 248 10.25 -10.48 14.08
N HIS A 249 11.47 -10.55 14.64
CA HIS A 249 12.66 -10.85 13.86
C HIS A 249 12.50 -12.20 13.16
N ASN A 250 12.69 -12.21 11.83
CA ASN A 250 12.40 -13.36 10.96
C ASN A 250 13.51 -13.54 9.89
N PRO A 251 14.74 -13.92 10.29
CA PRO A 251 15.83 -14.10 9.35
C PRO A 251 15.51 -15.24 8.36
N GLN A 252 16.19 -15.25 7.21
CA GLN A 252 15.80 -16.08 6.05
C GLN A 252 15.77 -17.58 6.35
N ASP A 253 16.60 -18.03 7.28
CA ASP A 253 16.76 -19.42 7.73
C ASP A 253 15.79 -19.84 8.85
N SER A 254 15.09 -18.88 9.47
CA SER A 254 14.17 -19.12 10.59
C SER A 254 12.93 -19.94 10.21
N PHE A 255 12.38 -20.67 11.18
CA PHE A 255 11.09 -21.36 11.02
C PHE A 255 9.95 -20.40 10.71
N LEU A 256 9.95 -19.23 11.35
CA LEU A 256 8.94 -18.19 11.10
C LEU A 256 8.97 -17.74 9.64
N ARG A 257 10.14 -17.40 9.10
CA ARG A 257 10.27 -17.04 7.68
C ARG A 257 9.77 -18.15 6.76
N LYS A 258 10.20 -19.39 6.99
CA LYS A 258 9.82 -20.55 6.15
C LYS A 258 8.30 -20.75 6.14
N PHE A 259 7.64 -20.59 7.28
CA PHE A 259 6.18 -20.61 7.36
C PHE A 259 5.54 -19.46 6.57
N GLN A 260 6.02 -18.22 6.80
CA GLN A 260 5.51 -17.04 6.13
C GLN A 260 5.61 -17.14 4.60
N GLU A 261 6.77 -17.58 4.10
CA GLU A 261 7.01 -17.79 2.68
C GLU A 261 6.12 -18.89 2.09
N LYS A 262 5.91 -20.00 2.82
CA LYS A 262 5.01 -21.07 2.39
C LYS A 262 3.58 -20.57 2.21
N VAL A 263 3.06 -19.80 3.19
CA VAL A 263 1.70 -19.22 3.08
C VAL A 263 1.62 -18.23 1.92
N ARG A 264 2.63 -17.36 1.76
CA ARG A 264 2.70 -16.40 0.66
C ARG A 264 2.73 -17.06 -0.71
N GLN A 265 3.46 -18.15 -0.88
CA GLN A 265 3.54 -18.88 -2.14
C GLN A 265 2.22 -19.55 -2.51
N VAL A 266 1.44 -20.01 -1.52
CA VAL A 266 0.14 -20.65 -1.75
C VAL A 266 -0.98 -19.65 -1.98
N THR A 267 -0.99 -18.54 -1.22
CA THR A 267 -2.15 -17.62 -1.16
C THR A 267 -1.90 -16.27 -1.82
N GLY A 268 -0.63 -15.89 -2.07
CA GLY A 268 -0.24 -14.54 -2.44
C GLY A 268 -0.13 -13.55 -1.28
N ILE A 269 -0.63 -13.92 -0.08
CA ILE A 269 -0.67 -13.07 1.11
C ILE A 269 0.52 -13.39 2.02
N SER A 270 1.23 -12.36 2.48
CA SER A 270 2.29 -12.51 3.47
C SER A 270 1.72 -12.42 4.89
N PRO A 271 1.68 -13.52 5.67
CA PRO A 271 1.20 -13.47 7.04
C PRO A 271 2.22 -12.72 7.90
N MET A 272 1.93 -11.45 8.13
CA MET A 272 2.69 -10.56 9.01
C MET A 272 2.05 -10.52 10.39
N PHE A 273 2.90 -10.36 11.40
CA PHE A 273 2.47 -10.09 12.76
C PHE A 273 2.77 -8.63 13.06
N PRO A 274 1.85 -7.70 12.74
CA PRO A 274 2.07 -6.28 12.93
C PRO A 274 2.07 -5.97 14.42
N ILE A 275 3.25 -5.84 15.02
CA ILE A 275 3.38 -5.39 16.41
C ILE A 275 3.58 -3.88 16.39
N GLY A 276 2.56 -3.16 16.84
CA GLY A 276 2.64 -1.74 17.14
C GLY A 276 2.21 -1.50 18.58
N ARG A 277 1.13 -0.74 18.75
CA ARG A 277 0.59 -0.32 20.04
C ARG A 277 -0.87 -0.76 20.22
N GLY A 278 -1.42 -0.51 21.39
CA GLY A 278 -2.83 -0.72 21.69
C GLY A 278 -3.70 0.49 21.33
N LEU A 279 -5.00 0.27 21.33
CA LEU A 279 -5.99 1.34 21.20
C LEU A 279 -5.92 2.31 22.38
N PHE A 280 -5.82 1.78 23.61
CA PHE A 280 -5.82 2.54 24.86
C PHE A 280 -4.48 2.54 25.61
N GLN A 281 -3.45 1.86 25.10
CA GLN A 281 -2.09 1.80 25.67
C GLN A 281 -1.02 1.81 24.56
N TYR A 282 0.24 2.04 24.90
CA TYR A 282 1.34 2.29 23.96
C TYR A 282 2.35 1.15 23.80
N SER A 283 2.28 0.11 24.62
CA SER A 283 3.30 -0.96 24.71
C SER A 283 3.21 -2.03 23.62
N PHE A 284 2.00 -2.52 23.28
CA PHE A 284 1.85 -3.62 22.30
C PHE A 284 0.46 -3.66 21.66
N GLY A 285 0.31 -4.27 20.49
CA GLY A 285 -0.98 -4.50 19.84
C GLY A 285 -0.86 -4.44 18.34
N VAL A 286 -2.00 -4.50 17.65
CA VAL A 286 -2.05 -4.48 16.17
C VAL A 286 -2.20 -3.07 15.60
N LEU A 287 -2.40 -2.04 16.42
CA LEU A 287 -2.51 -0.67 15.91
C LEU A 287 -1.10 -0.18 15.52
N PRO A 288 -0.90 0.39 14.32
CA PRO A 288 0.39 0.93 13.90
C PRO A 288 0.96 1.95 14.89
N LEU A 289 2.28 2.05 14.93
CA LEU A 289 2.99 3.11 15.65
C LEU A 289 2.79 4.45 14.96
N ARG A 290 2.84 5.53 15.74
CA ARG A 290 2.77 6.89 15.21
C ARG A 290 4.15 7.33 14.72
N SER A 291 4.46 7.00 13.47
CA SER A 291 5.68 7.44 12.79
C SER A 291 5.33 8.33 11.59
N PRO A 292 6.07 9.42 11.32
CA PRO A 292 5.96 10.20 10.09
C PRO A 292 6.21 9.34 8.85
N ILE A 293 5.39 9.50 7.80
CA ILE A 293 5.63 8.88 6.49
C ILE A 293 5.70 9.97 5.42
N THR A 294 6.76 10.01 4.62
CA THR A 294 6.86 10.93 3.47
C THR A 294 7.08 10.15 2.20
N THR A 295 6.09 10.19 1.30
CA THR A 295 6.15 9.60 -0.03
C THR A 295 6.66 10.63 -1.02
N VAL A 296 7.82 10.36 -1.61
CA VAL A 296 8.47 11.20 -2.61
C VAL A 296 8.32 10.56 -3.99
N VAL A 297 7.80 11.34 -4.94
CA VAL A 297 7.68 10.99 -6.35
C VAL A 297 8.84 11.62 -7.11
N GLY A 298 9.71 10.77 -7.67
CA GLY A 298 10.90 11.18 -8.39
C GLY A 298 10.62 11.68 -9.82
N ALA A 299 11.70 11.87 -10.57
CA ALA A 299 11.62 12.25 -11.98
C ALA A 299 11.29 11.03 -12.87
N PRO A 300 10.48 11.20 -13.94
CA PRO A 300 10.16 10.12 -14.85
C PRO A 300 11.40 9.62 -15.60
N LEU A 301 11.51 8.30 -15.74
CA LEU A 301 12.37 7.63 -16.69
C LEU A 301 11.57 7.39 -17.97
N GLU A 302 11.95 8.08 -19.03
CA GLU A 302 11.33 7.92 -20.35
C GLU A 302 11.56 6.51 -20.89
N VAL A 303 10.53 5.96 -21.52
CA VAL A 303 10.54 4.60 -22.03
C VAL A 303 10.08 4.61 -23.49
N GLU A 304 10.95 4.12 -24.37
CA GLU A 304 10.59 3.87 -25.75
C GLU A 304 9.63 2.69 -25.85
N LYS A 305 8.56 2.86 -26.62
CA LYS A 305 7.56 1.82 -26.78
C LYS A 305 8.11 0.66 -27.61
N ASN A 306 8.22 -0.51 -27.01
CA ASN A 306 8.60 -1.75 -27.67
C ASN A 306 7.58 -2.85 -27.33
N LEU A 307 6.88 -3.36 -28.34
CA LEU A 307 5.86 -4.40 -28.17
C LEU A 307 6.46 -5.78 -27.91
N ASP A 308 7.70 -6.02 -28.32
CA ASP A 308 8.42 -7.28 -28.13
C ASP A 308 9.84 -7.02 -27.58
N PRO A 309 9.94 -6.55 -26.32
CA PRO A 309 11.23 -6.19 -25.74
C PRO A 309 12.06 -7.44 -25.45
N THR A 310 13.33 -7.40 -25.88
CA THR A 310 14.31 -8.45 -25.56
C THR A 310 14.65 -8.43 -24.08
N ASP A 311 15.21 -9.52 -23.56
CA ASP A 311 15.64 -9.54 -22.17
C ASP A 311 16.82 -8.59 -21.91
N GLU A 312 17.67 -8.36 -22.92
CA GLU A 312 18.71 -7.34 -22.91
C GLU A 312 18.13 -5.93 -22.72
N ASP A 313 17.12 -5.56 -23.49
CA ASP A 313 16.47 -4.24 -23.38
C ASP A 313 15.85 -4.05 -21.97
N ILE A 314 15.18 -5.09 -21.48
CA ILE A 314 14.56 -5.09 -20.14
C ILE A 314 15.62 -4.95 -19.06
N ASN A 315 16.74 -5.67 -19.18
CA ASN A 315 17.83 -5.60 -18.21
C ASN A 315 18.49 -4.23 -18.20
N ALA A 316 18.72 -3.63 -19.37
CA ALA A 316 19.29 -2.29 -19.49
C ALA A 316 18.38 -1.24 -18.85
N LEU A 317 17.08 -1.24 -19.18
CA LEU A 317 16.13 -0.28 -18.61
C LEU A 317 15.90 -0.52 -17.11
N HIS A 318 15.89 -1.79 -16.67
CA HIS A 318 15.80 -2.14 -15.24
C HIS A 318 17.02 -1.65 -14.46
N ALA A 319 18.23 -1.76 -15.01
CA ALA A 319 19.45 -1.28 -14.39
C ALA A 319 19.44 0.25 -14.25
N GLU A 320 19.02 0.97 -15.30
CA GLU A 320 18.87 2.44 -15.25
C GLU A 320 17.80 2.87 -14.25
N PHE A 321 16.64 2.18 -14.23
CA PHE A 321 15.61 2.43 -13.21
C PHE A 321 16.14 2.21 -11.80
N THR A 322 16.88 1.12 -11.58
CA THR A 322 17.48 0.78 -10.29
C THR A 322 18.44 1.88 -9.83
N LYS A 323 19.30 2.37 -10.74
CA LYS A 323 20.19 3.51 -10.45
C LYS A 323 19.40 4.75 -10.03
N ARG A 324 18.35 5.13 -10.77
CA ARG A 324 17.51 6.29 -10.42
C ARG A 324 16.79 6.14 -9.09
N LEU A 325 16.36 4.92 -8.74
CA LEU A 325 15.76 4.65 -7.43
C LEU A 325 16.78 4.86 -6.29
N ILE A 326 18.02 4.37 -6.47
CA ILE A 326 19.11 4.58 -5.52
C ILE A 326 19.41 6.09 -5.40
N ASP A 327 19.55 6.79 -6.53
CA ASP A 327 19.83 8.22 -6.54
C ASP A 327 18.72 9.02 -5.83
N LEU A 328 17.45 8.69 -6.08
CA LEU A 328 16.30 9.30 -5.37
C LEU A 328 16.40 9.04 -3.87
N PHE A 329 16.68 7.80 -3.46
CA PHE A 329 16.80 7.44 -2.05
C PHE A 329 17.93 8.21 -1.36
N GLU A 330 19.14 8.19 -1.94
CA GLU A 330 20.33 8.83 -1.38
C GLU A 330 20.19 10.35 -1.30
N THR A 331 19.54 10.97 -2.30
CA THR A 331 19.30 12.42 -2.33
C THR A 331 18.28 12.86 -1.29
N GLU A 332 17.23 12.07 -1.08
CA GLU A 332 16.10 12.46 -0.25
C GLU A 332 16.21 11.99 1.22
N LYS A 333 16.96 10.90 1.49
CA LYS A 333 17.09 10.34 2.85
C LYS A 333 17.55 11.35 3.92
N PRO A 334 18.44 12.33 3.66
CA PRO A 334 18.86 13.28 4.69
C PRO A 334 17.73 14.17 5.21
N LYS A 335 16.67 14.37 4.40
CA LYS A 335 15.53 15.24 4.76
C LYS A 335 14.55 14.54 5.71
N TYR A 336 14.50 13.21 5.67
CA TYR A 336 13.42 12.44 6.30
C TYR A 336 13.91 11.43 7.34
N LEU A 337 15.16 10.97 7.24
CA LEU A 337 15.71 9.95 8.13
C LEU A 337 16.69 10.54 9.14
N LYS A 338 16.53 10.15 10.40
CA LYS A 338 17.52 10.42 11.45
C LYS A 338 18.70 9.48 11.27
N ASN A 339 19.92 9.97 11.52
CA ASN A 339 21.17 9.18 11.35
C ASN A 339 21.28 8.57 9.95
N HIS A 340 20.84 9.30 8.90
CA HIS A 340 20.78 8.82 7.53
C HIS A 340 22.12 8.30 6.97
N GLU A 341 23.25 8.74 7.55
CA GLU A 341 24.61 8.30 7.21
C GLU A 341 24.83 6.80 7.47
N LYS A 342 24.11 6.23 8.44
CA LYS A 342 24.17 4.80 8.81
C LYS A 342 23.14 3.95 8.07
N ILE A 343 22.28 4.59 7.27
CA ILE A 343 21.18 3.94 6.58
C ILE A 343 21.52 3.85 5.10
N SER A 344 21.45 2.64 4.56
CA SER A 344 21.61 2.36 3.12
C SER A 344 20.38 1.63 2.59
N LEU A 345 20.09 1.86 1.30
CA LEU A 345 19.09 1.09 0.58
C LEU A 345 19.69 -0.25 0.15
N ILE A 346 19.07 -1.34 0.58
CA ILE A 346 19.45 -2.71 0.20
C ILE A 346 18.48 -3.20 -0.87
N ILE A 347 19.00 -3.50 -2.06
CA ILE A 347 18.23 -4.06 -3.17
C ILE A 347 18.44 -5.56 -3.24
N THR A 348 17.34 -6.32 -3.29
CA THR A 348 17.32 -7.79 -3.32
C THR A 348 16.48 -8.38 -4.44
#